data_AF-A0AAJ1PZQ5-F1
#
_entry.id   AF-A0AAJ1PZQ5-F1
#
_cell.length_a   1.000
_cell.length_b   1.000
_cell.length_c   1.000
_cell.angle_alpha   90.00
_cell.angle_beta   90.00
_cell.angle_gamma   90.00
#
_symmetry.space_group_name_H-M   'P 1'
#
loop_
_entity.id
_entity.type
_entity.pdbx_description
1 polymer ?
#
loop_
_entity_poly.entity_id
_entity_poly.type
_entity_poly.pdbx_seq_one_letter_code
_entity_poly.pdbx_strand_id
1 'polypeptide(L)'
;MGSHRIRSVASLCFALTLLPSVAISSSAEPTPASQDGWSLQDNSWVFTRSGHILQGWFQDRSSWYWADSEGRAVLGWKHINSSWYYFNSSNAMVTGWQSIGGKWYYFTTSGAMHTGWLHNGNTWYYLDSSGAMATGWNLVNNTWYYLTQSGEMKTGWVDNGGTWYYLDSSGAMATGWRSVNGTWYYFKTSGAMKTGWLENNGTWYYLAPSGAMVTGQQDINSATYYFASDGTWFTPTPIMGAPQKNRATTIQAMLNAYAQSGHSYPSGALSIGGAPTALDFFSILYDEATAEGINPEVVFAQSMLETAWLSFGGDVKIQQFNFAGLAATGNGAQGNGFPDVRTGLRAQVQHLRVYADPHATVSSLTYPLVDQRFDYVVKGSAPIVEYLGIQENPQHRGWATGKNYGFHIVALMKRSFS
;
A
#
# COMPACT_ATOMS: atom_id res chain seq x y z
N MET A 1 46.60 -39.56 56.61
CA MET A 1 46.58 -40.97 57.07
C MET A 1 46.99 -41.80 55.85
N GLY A 2 48.26 -42.09 55.63
CA GLY A 2 49.10 -43.06 56.35
C GLY A 2 49.28 -44.23 55.37
N SER A 3 50.40 -44.35 54.65
CA SER A 3 51.77 -44.74 55.05
C SER A 3 52.08 -46.19 54.66
N HIS A 4 53.38 -46.45 54.45
CA HIS A 4 54.09 -47.73 54.30
C HIS A 4 54.25 -48.23 52.85
N ARG A 5 55.41 -48.10 52.18
CA ARG A 5 56.79 -48.61 52.45
C ARG A 5 56.87 -50.12 52.68
N ILE A 6 57.83 -50.76 51.98
CA ILE A 6 58.88 -51.73 52.40
C ILE A 6 59.21 -52.57 51.14
N ARG A 7 60.35 -52.42 50.45
CA ARG A 7 61.78 -52.78 50.73
C ARG A 7 62.04 -54.27 51.02
N SER A 8 62.77 -54.94 50.12
CA SER A 8 63.89 -55.88 50.41
C SER A 8 64.45 -56.32 49.05
N VAL A 9 65.68 -56.03 48.59
CA VAL A 9 67.05 -56.24 49.12
C VAL A 9 67.46 -57.72 49.17
N ALA A 10 68.40 -58.09 48.29
CA ALA A 10 69.57 -58.99 48.48
C ALA A 10 70.15 -59.24 47.07
N SER A 11 71.31 -58.72 46.62
CA SER A 11 72.68 -58.58 47.16
C SER A 11 73.59 -59.80 46.90
N LEU A 12 74.85 -59.47 46.56
CA LEU A 12 76.07 -60.29 46.33
C LEU A 12 76.25 -60.96 44.95
N CYS A 13 77.42 -61.08 44.34
CA CYS A 13 78.80 -60.52 44.43
C CYS A 13 79.59 -61.29 43.33
N PHE A 14 80.22 -60.66 42.34
CA PHE A 14 81.66 -60.35 42.19
C PHE A 14 82.39 -61.25 41.17
N ALA A 15 82.94 -60.65 40.10
CA ALA A 15 84.35 -60.75 39.64
C ALA A 15 84.52 -60.59 38.10
N LEU A 16 85.38 -59.61 37.74
CA LEU A 16 86.39 -59.54 36.66
C LEU A 16 86.57 -60.82 35.77
N THR A 17 86.80 -60.80 34.46
CA THR A 17 87.61 -59.91 33.58
C THR A 17 87.39 -60.26 32.09
N LEU A 18 87.61 -59.25 31.22
CA LEU A 18 88.16 -59.28 29.84
C LEU A 18 87.31 -59.79 28.64
N LEU A 19 87.10 -58.85 27.70
CA LEU A 19 86.62 -58.89 26.30
C LEU A 19 87.58 -59.68 25.37
N PRO A 20 87.26 -60.01 24.08
CA PRO A 20 86.31 -59.32 23.19
C PRO A 20 85.47 -60.14 22.17
N SER A 21 84.57 -59.39 21.52
CA SER A 21 84.19 -59.43 20.09
C SER A 21 83.03 -60.29 19.56
N VAL A 22 81.97 -59.55 19.21
CA VAL A 22 81.27 -59.47 17.89
C VAL A 22 80.18 -60.50 17.53
N ALA A 23 78.95 -59.95 17.56
CA ALA A 23 77.75 -60.14 16.71
C ALA A 23 76.98 -61.49 16.82
N ILE A 24 75.64 -61.56 16.74
CA ILE A 24 74.67 -60.90 15.86
C ILE A 24 73.24 -60.94 16.50
N SER A 25 72.46 -59.86 16.29
CA SER A 25 70.97 -59.76 16.17
C SER A 25 70.10 -60.13 17.39
N SER A 26 69.03 -59.42 17.78
CA SER A 26 68.13 -58.54 17.03
C SER A 26 67.53 -57.47 17.95
N SER A 27 67.49 -56.23 17.50
CA SER A 27 66.43 -55.30 17.91
C SER A 27 66.07 -54.47 16.70
N ALA A 28 64.89 -54.71 16.15
CA ALA A 28 64.31 -53.89 15.10
C ALA A 28 64.29 -52.43 15.55
N GLU A 29 64.89 -51.53 14.76
CA GLU A 29 64.66 -50.10 14.92
C GLU A 29 63.18 -49.79 14.62
N PRO A 30 62.54 -48.90 15.37
CA PRO A 30 61.21 -48.43 14.99
C PRO A 30 61.32 -47.65 13.67
N THR A 31 60.46 -47.99 12.71
CA THR A 31 60.23 -47.19 11.50
C THR A 31 60.09 -45.70 11.84
N PRO A 32 60.71 -44.76 11.11
CA PRO A 32 60.57 -43.35 11.40
C PRO A 32 59.09 -42.99 11.31
N ALA A 33 58.55 -42.40 12.38
CA ALA A 33 57.22 -41.80 12.33
C ALA A 33 57.22 -40.75 11.21
N SER A 34 56.48 -41.00 10.13
CA SER A 34 56.32 -40.06 9.04
C SER A 34 55.74 -38.76 9.61
N GLN A 35 56.47 -37.65 9.51
CA GLN A 35 55.94 -36.36 9.98
C GLN A 35 54.78 -35.94 9.08
N ASP A 36 53.59 -35.86 9.67
CA ASP A 36 52.46 -35.16 9.07
C ASP A 36 52.82 -33.67 8.97
N GLY A 37 52.61 -33.07 7.81
CA GLY A 37 52.90 -31.65 7.67
C GLY A 37 52.97 -31.11 6.26
N TRP A 38 53.09 -29.79 6.22
CA TRP A 38 53.29 -29.00 5.02
C TRP A 38 54.76 -28.99 4.62
N SER A 39 55.03 -29.16 3.32
CA SER A 39 56.35 -28.99 2.72
C SER A 39 56.23 -28.20 1.43
N LEU A 40 57.25 -27.39 1.12
CA LEU A 40 57.33 -26.65 -0.14
C LEU A 40 58.11 -27.50 -1.15
N GLN A 41 57.48 -27.86 -2.26
CA GLN A 41 58.07 -28.67 -3.32
C GLN A 41 57.76 -28.00 -4.66
N ASP A 42 58.78 -27.77 -5.49
CA ASP A 42 58.64 -27.11 -6.81
C ASP A 42 57.77 -25.84 -6.77
N ASN A 43 58.06 -24.99 -5.78
CA ASN A 43 57.36 -23.73 -5.53
C ASN A 43 55.85 -23.88 -5.23
N SER A 44 55.41 -25.05 -4.78
CA SER A 44 54.03 -25.37 -4.41
C SER A 44 53.97 -26.05 -3.04
N TRP A 45 52.95 -25.76 -2.25
CA TRP A 45 52.75 -26.40 -0.95
C TRP A 45 52.10 -27.77 -1.12
N VAL A 46 52.66 -28.79 -0.45
CA VAL A 46 52.18 -30.18 -0.43
C VAL A 46 51.99 -30.61 1.01
N PHE A 47 50.88 -31.30 1.31
CA PHE A 47 50.61 -31.84 2.64
C PHE A 47 50.79 -33.36 2.65
N THR A 48 51.63 -33.86 3.56
CA THR A 48 51.83 -35.30 3.77
C THR A 48 51.10 -35.73 5.04
N ARG A 49 50.39 -36.85 4.99
CA ARG A 49 49.78 -37.50 6.15
C ARG A 49 50.11 -38.99 6.14
N SER A 50 50.67 -39.48 7.23
CA SER A 50 51.09 -40.89 7.40
C SER A 50 51.98 -41.39 6.26
N GLY A 51 52.87 -40.52 5.75
CA GLY A 51 53.81 -40.83 4.66
C GLY A 51 53.21 -40.72 3.24
N HIS A 52 51.96 -40.31 3.10
CA HIS A 52 51.29 -40.15 1.81
C HIS A 52 50.97 -38.67 1.51
N ILE A 53 51.29 -38.22 0.30
CA ILE A 53 50.87 -36.90 -0.21
C ILE A 53 49.35 -36.93 -0.43
N LEU A 54 48.64 -35.97 0.18
CA LEU A 54 47.20 -35.85 0.03
C LEU A 54 46.83 -35.21 -1.32
N GLN A 55 45.71 -35.68 -1.89
CA GLN A 55 45.08 -35.16 -3.10
C GLN A 55 43.60 -34.87 -2.81
N GLY A 56 43.00 -33.95 -3.56
CA GLY A 56 41.61 -33.55 -3.36
C GLY A 56 41.39 -32.79 -2.06
N TRP A 57 40.19 -32.92 -1.48
CA TRP A 57 39.83 -32.23 -0.24
C TRP A 57 40.54 -32.84 0.96
N PHE A 58 41.19 -32.00 1.75
CA PHE A 58 41.72 -32.39 3.05
C PHE A 58 41.59 -31.26 4.07
N GLN A 59 41.54 -31.64 5.35
CA GLN A 59 41.50 -30.73 6.47
C GLN A 59 42.82 -30.81 7.25
N ASP A 60 43.42 -29.65 7.51
CA ASP A 60 44.51 -29.48 8.45
C ASP A 60 44.09 -28.47 9.53
N ARG A 61 44.23 -28.87 10.79
CA ARG A 61 43.70 -28.15 11.96
C ARG A 61 42.20 -27.85 11.78
N SER A 62 41.84 -26.60 11.48
CA SER A 62 40.47 -26.13 11.31
C SER A 62 40.15 -25.67 9.88
N SER A 63 41.10 -25.74 8.97
CA SER A 63 40.98 -25.17 7.62
C SER A 63 40.88 -26.27 6.56
N TRP A 64 40.07 -26.02 5.54
CA TRP A 64 39.96 -26.90 4.38
C TRP A 64 40.91 -26.46 3.28
N TYR A 65 41.45 -27.44 2.58
CA TYR A 65 42.40 -27.28 1.48
C TYR A 65 42.00 -28.20 0.34
N TRP A 66 42.41 -27.84 -0.87
CA TRP A 66 42.29 -28.71 -2.04
C TRP A 66 43.67 -28.89 -2.67
N ALA A 67 44.08 -30.14 -2.83
CA ALA A 67 45.26 -30.50 -3.60
C ALA A 67 44.86 -31.03 -4.98
N ASP A 68 45.59 -30.64 -6.02
CA ASP A 68 45.38 -31.18 -7.37
C ASP A 68 45.83 -32.66 -7.49
N SER A 69 45.76 -33.23 -8.69
CA SER A 69 46.17 -34.62 -8.96
C SER A 69 47.66 -34.90 -8.71
N GLU A 70 48.48 -33.86 -8.56
CA GLU A 70 49.90 -33.95 -8.25
C GLU A 70 50.17 -33.68 -6.76
N GLY A 71 49.13 -33.42 -5.96
CA GLY A 71 49.25 -33.15 -4.53
C GLY A 71 49.54 -31.69 -4.18
N ARG A 72 49.54 -30.78 -5.16
CA ARG A 72 49.83 -29.36 -4.95
C ARG A 72 48.60 -28.63 -4.45
N ALA A 73 48.72 -27.94 -3.31
CA ALA A 73 47.66 -27.13 -2.75
C ALA A 73 47.35 -25.92 -3.65
N VAL A 74 46.07 -25.73 -3.96
CA VAL A 74 45.63 -24.68 -4.89
C VAL A 74 45.52 -23.30 -4.23
N LEU A 75 45.60 -22.26 -5.05
CA LEU A 75 45.46 -20.84 -4.68
C LEU A 75 44.40 -20.18 -5.56
N GLY A 76 43.67 -19.21 -5.01
CA GLY A 76 42.70 -18.38 -5.72
C GLY A 76 41.43 -19.14 -6.12
N TRP A 77 40.78 -18.68 -7.19
CA TRP A 77 39.54 -19.26 -7.70
C TRP A 77 39.75 -20.67 -8.26
N LYS A 78 38.92 -21.61 -7.81
CA LYS A 78 38.87 -22.97 -8.36
C LYS A 78 37.45 -23.48 -8.49
N HIS A 79 37.16 -24.09 -9.63
CA HIS A 79 35.91 -24.77 -9.89
C HIS A 79 36.08 -26.26 -9.65
N ILE A 80 35.38 -26.80 -8.64
CA ILE A 80 35.51 -28.18 -8.16
C ILE A 80 34.10 -28.74 -8.02
N ASN A 81 33.82 -29.89 -8.64
CA ASN A 81 32.52 -30.59 -8.54
C ASN A 81 31.31 -29.65 -8.71
N SER A 82 31.32 -28.86 -9.79
CA SER A 82 30.25 -27.91 -10.17
C SER A 82 30.08 -26.69 -9.26
N SER A 83 31.00 -26.44 -8.33
CA SER A 83 30.98 -25.27 -7.45
C SER A 83 32.27 -24.48 -7.53
N TRP A 84 32.17 -23.16 -7.39
CA TRP A 84 33.33 -22.28 -7.25
C TRP A 84 33.76 -22.16 -5.80
N TYR A 85 35.07 -22.20 -5.57
CA TYR A 85 35.73 -22.03 -4.28
C TYR A 85 36.84 -21.00 -4.43
N TYR A 86 37.24 -20.40 -3.31
CA TYR A 86 38.39 -19.50 -3.28
C TYR A 86 39.36 -19.90 -2.17
N PHE A 87 40.64 -20.00 -2.52
CA PHE A 87 41.71 -20.35 -1.60
C PHE A 87 42.59 -19.13 -1.38
N ASN A 88 42.74 -18.71 -0.13
CA ASN A 88 43.48 -17.50 0.25
C ASN A 88 44.99 -17.69 0.11
N SER A 89 45.78 -16.66 0.46
CA SER A 89 47.25 -16.69 0.37
C SER A 89 47.93 -17.77 1.22
N SER A 90 47.22 -18.41 2.16
CA SER A 90 47.68 -19.57 2.93
C SER A 90 47.18 -20.90 2.35
N ASN A 91 46.68 -20.90 1.11
CA ASN A 91 46.02 -22.02 0.44
C ASN A 91 44.75 -22.53 1.14
N ALA A 92 44.27 -21.85 2.17
CA ALA A 92 43.09 -22.25 2.91
C ALA A 92 41.82 -21.79 2.19
N MET A 93 40.83 -22.68 2.10
CA MET A 93 39.50 -22.39 1.59
C MET A 93 38.82 -21.35 2.47
N VAL A 94 38.29 -20.30 1.84
CA VAL A 94 37.56 -19.24 2.54
C VAL A 94 36.07 -19.60 2.71
N THR A 95 35.45 -19.00 3.72
CA THR A 95 34.00 -19.04 3.93
C THR A 95 33.51 -17.61 4.28
N GLY A 96 32.20 -17.40 4.25
CA GLY A 96 31.57 -16.11 4.52
C GLY A 96 31.84 -15.06 3.45
N TRP A 97 31.70 -13.79 3.83
CA TRP A 97 31.93 -12.64 2.95
C TRP A 97 33.43 -12.43 2.66
N GLN A 98 33.76 -12.24 1.39
CA GLN A 98 35.13 -12.03 0.92
C GLN A 98 35.18 -10.92 -0.13
N SER A 99 36.11 -9.99 0.02
CA SER A 99 36.39 -8.96 -0.98
C SER A 99 37.56 -9.42 -1.86
N ILE A 100 37.27 -9.71 -3.12
CA ILE A 100 38.22 -10.28 -4.08
C ILE A 100 38.20 -9.43 -5.35
N GLY A 101 39.33 -8.79 -5.66
CA GLY A 101 39.43 -7.92 -6.85
C GLY A 101 38.46 -6.73 -6.83
N GLY A 102 38.15 -6.19 -5.64
CA GLY A 102 37.25 -5.05 -5.47
C GLY A 102 35.75 -5.41 -5.52
N LYS A 103 35.40 -6.69 -5.61
CA LYS A 103 34.01 -7.18 -5.56
C LYS A 103 33.79 -8.05 -4.34
N TRP A 104 32.59 -8.01 -3.79
CA TRP A 104 32.19 -8.87 -2.68
C TRP A 104 31.57 -10.17 -3.18
N TYR A 105 31.94 -11.28 -2.57
CA TYR A 105 31.40 -12.61 -2.80
C TYR A 105 31.03 -13.24 -1.45
N TYR A 106 30.08 -14.17 -1.46
CA TYR A 106 29.75 -14.96 -0.28
C TYR A 106 30.02 -16.44 -0.53
N PHE A 107 30.80 -17.06 0.36
CA PHE A 107 31.06 -18.49 0.35
C PHE A 107 30.29 -19.14 1.50
N THR A 108 29.53 -20.18 1.22
CA THR A 108 28.78 -20.92 2.24
C THR A 108 29.71 -21.59 3.25
N THR A 109 29.16 -22.21 4.29
CA THR A 109 29.96 -22.99 5.27
C THR A 109 30.72 -24.15 4.64
N SER A 110 30.25 -24.66 3.49
CA SER A 110 30.97 -25.67 2.69
C SER A 110 32.12 -25.10 1.85
N GLY A 111 32.26 -23.77 1.80
CA GLY A 111 33.17 -23.04 0.93
C GLY A 111 32.70 -22.86 -0.51
N ALA A 112 31.56 -23.44 -0.89
CA ALA A 112 30.98 -23.19 -2.21
C ALA A 112 30.48 -21.74 -2.30
N MET A 113 30.80 -21.06 -3.41
CA MET A 113 30.36 -19.71 -3.73
C MET A 113 28.83 -19.67 -3.91
N HIS A 114 28.19 -18.71 -3.26
CA HIS A 114 26.76 -18.49 -3.32
C HIS A 114 26.39 -17.58 -4.50
N THR A 115 25.27 -17.88 -5.15
CA THR A 115 24.63 -17.02 -6.18
C THR A 115 23.14 -16.87 -5.85
N GLY A 116 22.50 -15.83 -6.38
CA GLY A 116 21.11 -15.50 -6.09
C GLY A 116 20.90 -14.82 -4.74
N TRP A 117 19.67 -14.92 -4.22
CA TRP A 117 19.27 -14.30 -2.96
C TRP A 117 19.94 -14.94 -1.75
N LEU A 118 20.61 -14.12 -0.94
CA LEU A 118 21.24 -14.52 0.30
C LEU A 118 20.58 -13.79 1.46
N HIS A 119 20.01 -14.54 2.41
CA HIS A 119 19.60 -13.99 3.70
C HIS A 119 20.71 -14.23 4.72
N ASN A 120 21.43 -13.17 5.10
CA ASN A 120 22.52 -13.25 6.05
C ASN A 120 22.25 -12.34 7.25
N GLY A 121 22.10 -12.95 8.43
CA GLY A 121 21.59 -12.25 9.61
C GLY A 121 20.11 -11.88 9.42
N ASN A 122 19.82 -10.58 9.48
CA ASN A 122 18.47 -10.02 9.27
C ASN A 122 18.35 -9.25 7.94
N THR A 123 19.30 -9.46 7.02
CA THR A 123 19.43 -8.66 5.82
C THR A 123 19.46 -9.55 4.59
N TRP A 124 18.74 -9.13 3.55
CA TRP A 124 18.79 -9.74 2.23
C TRP A 124 19.85 -9.08 1.36
N TYR A 125 20.58 -9.90 0.62
CA TYR A 125 21.56 -9.52 -0.39
C TYR A 125 21.25 -10.29 -1.68
N TYR A 126 21.76 -9.82 -2.81
CA TYR A 126 21.70 -10.56 -4.07
C TYR A 126 23.10 -10.72 -4.65
N LEU A 127 23.49 -11.95 -4.95
CA LEU A 127 24.74 -12.28 -5.62
C LEU A 127 24.38 -12.61 -7.08
N ASP A 128 24.97 -11.92 -8.03
CA ASP A 128 24.68 -12.15 -9.45
C ASP A 128 25.15 -13.54 -9.92
N SER A 129 24.95 -13.85 -11.21
CA SER A 129 25.36 -15.15 -11.77
C SER A 129 26.88 -15.38 -11.75
N SER A 130 27.69 -14.33 -11.60
CA SER A 130 29.14 -14.42 -11.38
C SER A 130 29.52 -14.59 -9.91
N GLY A 131 28.53 -14.52 -8.99
CA GLY A 131 28.72 -14.54 -7.55
C GLY A 131 29.04 -13.18 -6.94
N ALA A 132 29.17 -12.13 -7.75
CA ALA A 132 29.45 -10.80 -7.26
C ALA A 132 28.20 -10.19 -6.63
N MET A 133 28.37 -9.54 -5.47
CA MET A 133 27.30 -8.85 -4.77
C MET A 133 26.76 -7.69 -5.60
N ALA A 134 25.45 -7.69 -5.83
CA ALA A 134 24.76 -6.65 -6.56
C ALA A 134 24.51 -5.41 -5.69
N THR A 135 24.52 -4.24 -6.34
CA THR A 135 24.13 -2.94 -5.77
C THR A 135 23.20 -2.21 -6.72
N GLY A 136 22.48 -1.20 -6.24
CA GLY A 136 21.54 -0.41 -7.03
C GLY A 136 20.31 -1.20 -7.51
N TRP A 137 19.74 -0.77 -8.64
CA TRP A 137 18.57 -1.40 -9.25
C TRP A 137 18.91 -2.75 -9.89
N ASN A 138 18.17 -3.78 -9.49
CA ASN A 138 18.34 -5.14 -10.00
C ASN A 138 17.00 -5.75 -10.39
N LEU A 139 16.93 -6.27 -11.62
CA LEU A 139 15.75 -6.98 -12.13
C LEU A 139 15.94 -8.48 -11.93
N VAL A 140 15.16 -9.07 -11.04
CA VAL A 140 15.21 -10.49 -10.71
C VAL A 140 13.83 -11.09 -10.94
N ASN A 141 13.74 -12.10 -11.82
CA ASN A 141 12.47 -12.76 -12.18
C ASN A 141 11.35 -11.76 -12.51
N ASN A 142 11.66 -10.78 -13.37
CA ASN A 142 10.74 -9.72 -13.79
C ASN A 142 10.26 -8.77 -12.68
N THR A 143 10.94 -8.75 -11.53
CA THR A 143 10.65 -7.87 -10.39
C THR A 143 11.87 -7.00 -10.10
N TRP A 144 11.67 -5.69 -9.94
CA TRP A 144 12.74 -4.74 -9.60
C TRP A 144 12.95 -4.67 -8.10
N TYR A 145 14.22 -4.68 -7.69
CA TYR A 145 14.69 -4.50 -6.31
C TYR A 145 15.77 -3.42 -6.29
N TYR A 146 15.97 -2.80 -5.13
CA TYR A 146 17.07 -1.86 -4.92
C TYR A 146 17.97 -2.34 -3.78
N LEU A 147 19.25 -2.51 -4.08
CA LEU A 147 20.28 -2.90 -3.12
C LEU A 147 21.12 -1.66 -2.81
N THR A 148 21.47 -1.44 -1.54
CA THR A 148 22.36 -0.33 -1.14
C THR A 148 23.76 -0.52 -1.74
N GLN A 149 24.64 0.47 -1.54
CA GLN A 149 26.05 0.32 -1.92
C GLN A 149 26.79 -0.77 -1.11
N SER A 150 26.29 -1.12 0.07
CA SER A 150 26.77 -2.25 0.87
C SER A 150 26.02 -3.55 0.57
N GLY A 151 25.12 -3.53 -0.43
CA GLY A 151 24.40 -4.71 -0.92
C GLY A 151 23.13 -5.08 -0.14
N GLU A 152 22.77 -4.33 0.90
CA GLU A 152 21.54 -4.61 1.64
C GLU A 152 20.31 -4.29 0.77
N MET A 153 19.34 -5.19 0.73
CA MET A 153 18.07 -4.94 0.06
C MET A 153 17.26 -3.89 0.81
N LYS A 154 16.84 -2.84 0.10
CA LYS A 154 15.95 -1.81 0.63
C LYS A 154 14.50 -2.26 0.61
N THR A 155 13.76 -1.78 1.62
CA THR A 155 12.30 -1.71 1.62
C THR A 155 11.89 -0.25 1.88
N GLY A 156 10.63 0.08 1.62
CA GLY A 156 10.08 1.41 1.79
C GLY A 156 10.55 2.40 0.73
N TRP A 157 10.60 3.68 1.10
CA TRP A 157 10.92 4.77 0.19
C TRP A 157 12.40 4.78 -0.24
N VAL A 158 12.62 4.99 -1.53
CA VAL A 158 13.95 5.16 -2.14
C VAL A 158 13.95 6.45 -2.96
N ASP A 159 14.83 7.39 -2.63
CA ASP A 159 15.19 8.51 -3.49
C ASP A 159 16.41 8.11 -4.33
N ASN A 160 16.22 8.05 -5.64
CA ASN A 160 17.29 7.78 -6.58
C ASN A 160 17.39 8.95 -7.57
N GLY A 161 18.24 9.93 -7.23
CA GLY A 161 18.50 11.10 -8.07
C GLY A 161 17.33 12.08 -8.17
N GLY A 162 16.57 12.27 -7.09
CA GLY A 162 15.39 13.14 -7.04
C GLY A 162 14.11 12.48 -7.54
N THR A 163 14.19 11.24 -8.03
CA THR A 163 13.02 10.43 -8.37
C THR A 163 12.72 9.47 -7.23
N TRP A 164 11.50 9.54 -6.72
CA TRP A 164 11.04 8.67 -5.62
C TRP A 164 10.45 7.36 -6.14
N TYR A 165 10.75 6.28 -5.43
CA TYR A 165 10.24 4.94 -5.62
C TYR A 165 9.80 4.37 -4.27
N TYR A 166 8.97 3.35 -4.30
CA TYR A 166 8.59 2.62 -3.10
C TYR A 166 8.79 1.13 -3.30
N LEU A 167 9.50 0.49 -2.39
CA LEU A 167 9.67 -0.96 -2.34
C LEU A 167 8.79 -1.52 -1.24
N ASP A 168 8.01 -2.56 -1.52
CA ASP A 168 7.17 -3.18 -0.51
C ASP A 168 7.99 -3.95 0.54
N SER A 169 7.32 -4.64 1.47
CA SER A 169 7.99 -5.41 2.52
C SER A 169 8.84 -6.57 2.00
N SER A 170 8.61 -7.05 0.78
CA SER A 170 9.44 -8.05 0.11
C SER A 170 10.62 -7.43 -0.65
N GLY A 171 10.71 -6.10 -0.71
CA GLY A 171 11.67 -5.36 -1.51
C GLY A 171 11.25 -5.17 -2.97
N ALA A 172 10.10 -5.70 -3.38
CA ALA A 172 9.61 -5.55 -4.73
C ALA A 172 9.16 -4.11 -4.99
N MET A 173 9.58 -3.57 -6.13
CA MET A 173 9.23 -2.21 -6.54
C MET A 173 7.74 -2.07 -6.85
N ALA A 174 7.11 -1.09 -6.22
CA ALA A 174 5.72 -0.77 -6.45
C ALA A 174 5.48 -0.15 -7.83
N THR A 175 4.32 -0.50 -8.40
CA THR A 175 3.73 0.13 -9.58
C THR A 175 2.23 0.32 -9.36
N GLY A 176 1.63 1.29 -10.04
CA GLY A 176 0.22 1.65 -9.91
C GLY A 176 -0.12 2.31 -8.58
N TRP A 177 -1.39 2.23 -8.18
CA TRP A 177 -1.87 2.74 -6.91
C TRP A 177 -1.33 1.95 -5.72
N ARG A 178 -0.85 2.68 -4.71
CA ARG A 178 -0.41 2.12 -3.42
C ARG A 178 -0.80 3.02 -2.26
N SER A 179 -1.34 2.41 -1.22
CA SER A 179 -1.56 3.07 0.07
C SER A 179 -0.35 2.83 0.97
N VAL A 180 0.27 3.91 1.43
CA VAL A 180 1.39 3.89 2.38
C VAL A 180 0.95 4.68 3.60
N ASN A 181 0.77 3.99 4.74
CA ASN A 181 0.29 4.58 5.99
C ASN A 181 -1.02 5.36 5.86
N GLY A 182 -1.96 4.87 5.04
CA GLY A 182 -3.27 5.51 4.82
C GLY A 182 -3.27 6.62 3.77
N THR A 183 -2.10 7.03 3.25
CA THR A 183 -1.99 7.99 2.15
C THR A 183 -1.82 7.27 0.82
N TRP A 184 -2.59 7.64 -0.19
CA TRP A 184 -2.50 7.06 -1.53
C TRP A 184 -1.44 7.77 -2.37
N TYR A 185 -0.67 6.97 -3.11
CA TYR A 185 0.33 7.39 -4.09
C TYR A 185 0.13 6.60 -5.38
N TYR A 186 0.63 7.13 -6.48
CA TYR A 186 0.66 6.43 -7.76
C TYR A 186 2.08 6.30 -8.27
N PHE A 187 2.49 5.08 -8.60
CA PHE A 187 3.79 4.78 -9.19
C PHE A 187 3.61 4.41 -10.67
N LYS A 188 4.40 5.00 -11.56
CA LYS A 188 4.40 4.67 -12.99
C LYS A 188 4.84 3.21 -13.19
N THR A 189 4.71 2.68 -14.40
CA THR A 189 5.24 1.35 -14.76
C THR A 189 6.75 1.24 -14.56
N SER A 190 7.47 2.37 -14.66
CA SER A 190 8.89 2.47 -14.32
C SER A 190 9.18 2.49 -12.81
N GLY A 191 8.15 2.45 -11.95
CA GLY A 191 8.24 2.60 -10.50
C GLY A 191 8.41 4.03 -10.00
N ALA A 192 8.60 5.00 -10.88
CA ALA A 192 8.74 6.39 -10.49
C ALA A 192 7.40 6.94 -9.94
N MET A 193 7.44 7.56 -8.77
CA MET A 193 6.29 8.20 -8.14
C MET A 193 5.75 9.33 -9.03
N LYS A 194 4.43 9.39 -9.20
CA LYS A 194 3.72 10.41 -9.96
C LYS A 194 3.35 11.59 -9.06
N THR A 195 3.55 12.79 -9.56
CA THR A 195 3.07 14.06 -9.01
C THR A 195 2.26 14.82 -10.07
N GLY A 196 1.39 15.74 -9.66
CA GLY A 196 0.48 16.49 -10.52
C GLY A 196 -0.70 15.67 -11.03
N TRP A 197 -1.38 16.17 -12.07
CA TRP A 197 -2.55 15.54 -12.68
C TRP A 197 -2.28 14.13 -13.20
N LEU A 198 -3.17 13.19 -12.86
CA LEU A 198 -3.14 11.80 -13.32
C LEU A 198 -4.50 11.45 -13.92
N GLU A 199 -4.50 11.01 -15.17
CA GLU A 199 -5.62 10.27 -15.74
C GLU A 199 -5.36 8.78 -15.54
N ASN A 200 -6.29 8.08 -14.90
CA ASN A 200 -6.25 6.65 -14.74
C ASN A 200 -7.63 6.07 -15.08
N ASN A 201 -7.71 5.30 -16.17
CA ASN A 201 -8.93 4.68 -16.68
C ASN A 201 -10.10 5.67 -16.89
N GLY A 202 -9.82 6.80 -17.55
CA GLY A 202 -10.82 7.85 -17.83
C GLY A 202 -11.25 8.67 -16.61
N THR A 203 -10.66 8.44 -15.45
CA THR A 203 -10.89 9.22 -14.23
C THR A 203 -9.66 10.05 -13.89
N TRP A 204 -9.87 11.31 -13.53
CA TRP A 204 -8.79 12.22 -13.18
C TRP A 204 -8.59 12.28 -11.67
N TYR A 205 -7.32 12.40 -11.28
CA TYR A 205 -6.85 12.53 -9.91
C TYR A 205 -5.77 13.61 -9.88
N TYR A 206 -5.45 14.11 -8.70
CA TYR A 206 -4.30 14.99 -8.51
C TYR A 206 -3.40 14.49 -7.39
N LEU A 207 -2.11 14.38 -7.67
CA LEU A 207 -1.09 14.00 -6.72
C LEU A 207 -0.31 15.26 -6.34
N ALA A 208 -0.27 15.60 -5.05
CA ALA A 208 0.49 16.74 -4.55
C ALA A 208 1.99 16.63 -4.91
N PRO A 209 2.80 17.69 -4.75
CA PRO A 209 4.25 17.61 -4.95
C PRO A 209 4.93 16.53 -4.07
N SER A 210 4.36 16.21 -2.91
CA SER A 210 4.78 15.10 -2.05
C SER A 210 4.41 13.71 -2.59
N GLY A 211 3.67 13.63 -3.70
CA GLY A 211 3.10 12.41 -4.27
C GLY A 211 1.77 11.98 -3.66
N ALA A 212 1.35 12.57 -2.54
CA ALA A 212 0.10 12.23 -1.88
C ALA A 212 -1.11 12.60 -2.75
N MET A 213 -2.03 11.66 -2.93
CA MET A 213 -3.31 11.92 -3.59
C MET A 213 -4.15 12.88 -2.75
N VAL A 214 -4.64 13.94 -3.39
CA VAL A 214 -5.47 14.94 -2.72
C VAL A 214 -6.95 14.53 -2.74
N THR A 215 -7.71 15.06 -1.78
CA THR A 215 -9.17 14.92 -1.68
C THR A 215 -9.77 16.29 -1.32
N GLY A 216 -11.09 16.44 -1.45
CA GLY A 216 -11.81 17.67 -1.13
C GLY A 216 -11.51 18.81 -2.10
N GLN A 217 -11.75 20.05 -1.64
CA GLN A 217 -11.47 21.27 -2.40
C GLN A 217 -9.97 21.58 -2.38
N GLN A 218 -9.39 21.83 -3.55
CA GLN A 218 -7.97 22.12 -3.73
C GLN A 218 -7.76 23.28 -4.70
N ASP A 219 -6.90 24.23 -4.34
CA ASP A 219 -6.46 25.29 -5.24
C ASP A 219 -5.18 24.88 -5.96
N ILE A 220 -5.28 24.68 -7.28
CA ILE A 220 -4.20 24.19 -8.14
C ILE A 220 -4.00 25.20 -9.26
N ASN A 221 -2.82 25.83 -9.31
CA ASN A 221 -2.48 26.85 -10.31
C ASN A 221 -3.54 27.97 -10.41
N SER A 222 -3.99 28.47 -9.26
CA SER A 222 -5.00 29.54 -9.15
C SER A 222 -6.42 29.16 -9.60
N ALA A 223 -6.69 27.88 -9.85
CA ALA A 223 -8.03 27.36 -10.09
C ALA A 223 -8.44 26.37 -8.99
N THR A 224 -9.71 26.42 -8.57
CA THR A 224 -10.26 25.53 -7.54
C THR A 224 -10.83 24.26 -8.19
N TYR A 225 -10.41 23.11 -7.69
CA TYR A 225 -10.85 21.78 -8.11
C TYR A 225 -11.42 21.00 -6.93
N TYR A 226 -12.29 20.03 -7.22
CA TYR A 226 -12.96 19.22 -6.21
C TYR A 226 -12.67 17.75 -6.46
N PHE A 227 -12.26 17.06 -5.41
CA PHE A 227 -11.92 15.64 -5.44
C PHE A 227 -12.75 14.89 -4.40
N ALA A 228 -13.35 13.77 -4.77
CA ALA A 228 -14.09 12.93 -3.83
C ALA A 228 -13.14 12.25 -2.84
N SER A 229 -13.68 11.50 -1.88
CA SER A 229 -12.88 10.83 -0.84
C SER A 229 -11.93 9.76 -1.39
N ASP A 230 -12.23 9.20 -2.56
CA ASP A 230 -11.35 8.27 -3.30
C ASP A 230 -10.37 9.00 -4.24
N GLY A 231 -10.34 10.34 -4.20
CA GLY A 231 -9.46 11.19 -5.00
C GLY A 231 -9.96 11.48 -6.40
N THR A 232 -11.15 11.01 -6.78
CA THR A 232 -11.69 11.25 -8.12
C THR A 232 -12.08 12.71 -8.29
N TRP A 233 -11.56 13.34 -9.33
CA TRP A 233 -11.92 14.71 -9.70
C TRP A 233 -13.36 14.76 -10.22
N PHE A 234 -14.12 15.77 -9.78
CA PHE A 234 -15.44 16.07 -10.29
C PHE A 234 -15.65 17.57 -10.46
N THR A 235 -16.56 17.92 -11.37
CA THR A 235 -17.10 19.28 -11.46
C THR A 235 -18.20 19.42 -10.41
N PRO A 236 -18.09 20.37 -9.47
CA PRO A 236 -19.08 20.55 -8.41
C PRO A 236 -20.44 20.94 -8.99
N THR A 237 -21.51 20.44 -8.38
CA THR A 237 -22.89 20.79 -8.76
C THR A 237 -23.43 21.83 -7.78
N PRO A 238 -23.62 23.10 -8.16
CA PRO A 238 -24.21 24.09 -7.27
C PRO A 238 -25.63 23.72 -6.84
N ILE A 239 -25.96 23.88 -5.56
CA ILE A 239 -27.35 23.76 -5.08
C ILE A 239 -28.18 24.97 -5.55
N MET A 240 -27.57 26.14 -5.48
CA MET A 240 -28.14 27.39 -5.97
C MET A 240 -27.89 27.57 -7.46
N GLY A 241 -28.88 28.10 -8.16
CA GLY A 241 -28.75 28.45 -9.57
C GLY A 241 -30.05 28.31 -10.35
N ALA A 242 -30.06 28.90 -11.55
CA ALA A 242 -31.15 28.73 -12.49
C ALA A 242 -31.18 27.27 -13.01
N PRO A 243 -32.37 26.76 -13.40
CA PRO A 243 -32.47 25.47 -14.10
C PRO A 243 -31.71 25.50 -15.43
N GLN A 244 -31.32 24.33 -15.92
CA GLN A 244 -30.57 24.22 -17.19
C GLN A 244 -31.41 24.63 -18.40
N LYS A 245 -32.72 24.43 -18.32
CA LYS A 245 -33.69 24.69 -19.39
C LYS A 245 -34.84 25.55 -18.86
N ASN A 246 -35.67 26.07 -19.77
CA ASN A 246 -36.85 26.84 -19.39
C ASN A 246 -37.86 25.99 -18.60
N ARG A 247 -38.77 26.67 -17.87
CA ARG A 247 -39.77 26.04 -16.99
C ARG A 247 -40.50 24.85 -17.62
N ALA A 248 -41.06 25.04 -18.82
CA ALA A 248 -41.84 24.00 -19.48
C ALA A 248 -40.98 22.76 -19.79
N THR A 249 -39.76 22.96 -20.29
CA THR A 249 -38.85 21.86 -20.65
C THR A 249 -38.33 21.13 -19.42
N THR A 250 -38.03 21.86 -18.35
CA THR A 250 -37.57 21.30 -17.07
C THR A 250 -38.66 20.45 -16.41
N ILE A 251 -39.89 20.95 -16.35
CA ILE A 251 -41.05 20.19 -15.82
C ILE A 251 -41.33 18.96 -16.69
N GLN A 252 -41.24 19.09 -18.03
CA GLN A 252 -41.41 17.94 -18.91
C GLN A 252 -40.35 16.87 -18.68
N ALA A 253 -39.09 17.26 -18.42
CA ALA A 253 -38.04 16.32 -18.06
C ALA A 253 -38.32 15.60 -16.74
N MET A 254 -38.83 16.31 -15.71
CA MET A 254 -39.26 15.69 -14.45
C MET A 254 -40.39 14.68 -14.66
N LEU A 255 -41.39 15.02 -15.47
CA LEU A 255 -42.49 14.11 -15.84
C LEU A 255 -41.98 12.86 -16.55
N ASN A 256 -41.07 13.02 -17.51
CA ASN A 256 -40.47 11.92 -18.25
C ASN A 256 -39.65 11.02 -17.32
N ALA A 257 -38.81 11.60 -16.46
CA ALA A 257 -38.01 10.86 -15.50
C ALA A 257 -38.89 10.09 -14.50
N TYR A 258 -39.97 10.71 -14.02
CA TYR A 258 -40.93 10.04 -13.14
C TYR A 258 -41.62 8.87 -13.84
N ALA A 259 -42.10 9.06 -15.08
CA ALA A 259 -42.71 7.99 -15.86
C ALA A 259 -41.74 6.83 -16.13
N GLN A 260 -40.48 7.13 -16.44
CA GLN A 260 -39.42 6.13 -16.65
C GLN A 260 -39.04 5.37 -15.37
N SER A 261 -39.32 5.92 -14.19
CA SER A 261 -39.09 5.22 -12.92
C SER A 261 -40.00 4.00 -12.73
N GLY A 262 -41.10 3.90 -13.48
CA GLY A 262 -42.11 2.83 -13.36
C GLY A 262 -43.07 2.96 -12.18
N HIS A 263 -42.95 4.01 -11.36
CA HIS A 263 -43.82 4.23 -10.21
C HIS A 263 -45.12 4.92 -10.61
N SER A 264 -46.23 4.51 -10.00
CA SER A 264 -47.52 5.16 -10.19
C SER A 264 -47.62 6.41 -9.32
N TYR A 265 -48.05 7.53 -9.91
CA TYR A 265 -48.23 8.77 -9.17
C TYR A 265 -49.35 8.60 -8.11
N PRO A 266 -49.09 8.90 -6.82
CA PRO A 266 -50.03 8.68 -5.73
C PRO A 266 -51.09 9.80 -5.65
N SER A 267 -51.89 9.93 -6.71
CA SER A 267 -52.89 11.01 -6.87
C SER A 267 -53.86 11.10 -5.70
N GLY A 268 -54.34 9.97 -5.18
CA GLY A 268 -55.29 9.95 -4.06
C GLY A 268 -54.75 10.64 -2.79
N ALA A 269 -53.47 10.43 -2.47
CA ALA A 269 -52.85 11.04 -1.30
C ALA A 269 -52.44 12.49 -1.55
N LEU A 270 -51.82 12.79 -2.70
CA LEU A 270 -51.30 14.13 -2.98
C LEU A 270 -52.38 15.13 -3.41
N SER A 271 -53.55 14.67 -3.88
CA SER A 271 -54.71 15.54 -4.11
C SER A 271 -55.15 16.26 -2.83
N ILE A 272 -55.03 15.61 -1.66
CA ILE A 272 -55.39 16.20 -0.37
C ILE A 272 -54.52 17.41 -0.07
N GLY A 273 -53.24 17.35 -0.44
CA GLY A 273 -52.28 18.45 -0.29
C GLY A 273 -52.19 19.39 -1.48
N GLY A 274 -53.16 19.36 -2.41
CA GLY A 274 -53.26 20.31 -3.52
C GLY A 274 -52.45 19.96 -4.78
N ALA A 275 -51.96 18.73 -4.94
CA ALA A 275 -51.30 18.25 -6.16
C ALA A 275 -51.96 16.98 -6.70
N PRO A 276 -53.08 17.09 -7.44
CA PRO A 276 -53.79 15.91 -7.93
C PRO A 276 -53.06 15.17 -9.05
N THR A 277 -52.16 15.84 -9.78
CA THR A 277 -51.35 15.24 -10.85
C THR A 277 -49.86 15.44 -10.65
N ALA A 278 -49.04 14.62 -11.32
CA ALA A 278 -47.59 14.81 -11.35
C ALA A 278 -47.20 16.18 -11.93
N LEU A 279 -47.98 16.71 -12.89
CA LEU A 279 -47.76 18.05 -13.45
C LEU A 279 -47.95 19.12 -12.38
N ASP A 280 -48.98 19.01 -11.54
CA ASP A 280 -49.22 19.95 -10.44
C ASP A 280 -48.06 19.90 -9.44
N PHE A 281 -47.65 18.70 -9.04
CA PHE A 281 -46.55 18.51 -8.09
C PHE A 281 -45.23 19.11 -8.62
N PHE A 282 -44.83 18.77 -9.85
CA PHE A 282 -43.58 19.28 -10.42
C PHE A 282 -43.65 20.77 -10.77
N SER A 283 -44.84 21.31 -11.04
CA SER A 283 -45.04 22.76 -11.16
C SER A 283 -44.81 23.46 -9.83
N ILE A 284 -45.40 22.96 -8.74
CA ILE A 284 -45.20 23.51 -7.39
C ILE A 284 -43.71 23.44 -7.01
N LEU A 285 -43.07 22.28 -7.23
CA LEU A 285 -41.65 22.09 -6.94
C LEU A 285 -40.77 23.10 -7.68
N TYR A 286 -41.00 23.25 -8.99
CA TYR A 286 -40.25 24.21 -9.80
C TYR A 286 -40.43 25.63 -9.29
N ASP A 287 -41.67 26.03 -9.01
CA ASP A 287 -42.00 27.40 -8.62
C ASP A 287 -41.41 27.74 -7.24
N GLU A 288 -41.53 26.83 -6.26
CA GLU A 288 -40.92 27.02 -4.94
C GLU A 288 -39.38 27.07 -5.02
N ALA A 289 -38.76 26.17 -5.77
CA ALA A 289 -37.30 26.14 -5.92
C ALA A 289 -36.75 27.42 -6.56
N THR A 290 -37.33 27.84 -7.69
CA THR A 290 -36.86 29.01 -8.42
C THR A 290 -37.15 30.32 -7.70
N ALA A 291 -38.21 30.40 -6.90
CA ALA A 291 -38.49 31.56 -6.04
C ALA A 291 -37.39 31.80 -5.00
N GLU A 292 -36.71 30.76 -4.53
CA GLU A 292 -35.61 30.86 -3.56
C GLU A 292 -34.22 30.76 -4.23
N GLY A 293 -34.16 30.78 -5.57
CA GLY A 293 -32.89 30.67 -6.32
C GLY A 293 -32.21 29.31 -6.22
N ILE A 294 -32.96 28.26 -5.86
CA ILE A 294 -32.48 26.87 -5.83
C ILE A 294 -32.72 26.21 -7.19
N ASN A 295 -31.76 25.41 -7.65
CA ASN A 295 -31.94 24.65 -8.88
C ASN A 295 -33.06 23.61 -8.68
N PRO A 296 -34.19 23.68 -9.42
CA PRO A 296 -35.32 22.77 -9.23
C PRO A 296 -34.97 21.30 -9.56
N GLU A 297 -33.94 21.04 -10.35
CA GLU A 297 -33.45 19.68 -10.65
C GLU A 297 -32.86 19.02 -9.38
N VAL A 298 -32.24 19.79 -8.49
CA VAL A 298 -31.73 19.32 -7.19
C VAL A 298 -32.88 18.92 -6.29
N VAL A 299 -33.91 19.77 -6.19
CA VAL A 299 -35.10 19.54 -5.36
C VAL A 299 -35.86 18.31 -5.84
N PHE A 300 -36.03 18.16 -7.17
CA PHE A 300 -36.60 16.95 -7.77
C PHE A 300 -35.78 15.72 -7.41
N ALA A 301 -34.47 15.76 -7.63
CA ALA A 301 -33.64 14.59 -7.47
C ALA A 301 -33.57 14.12 -6.01
N GLN A 302 -33.42 15.06 -5.08
CA GLN A 302 -33.49 14.78 -3.65
C GLN A 302 -34.86 14.24 -3.26
N SER A 303 -35.96 14.84 -3.76
CA SER A 303 -37.32 14.36 -3.46
C SER A 303 -37.53 12.90 -3.88
N MET A 304 -37.09 12.55 -5.09
CA MET A 304 -37.24 11.18 -5.61
C MET A 304 -36.36 10.19 -4.85
N LEU A 305 -35.16 10.60 -4.43
CA LEU A 305 -34.26 9.78 -3.64
C LEU A 305 -34.85 9.50 -2.25
N GLU A 306 -35.29 10.53 -1.55
CA GLU A 306 -35.79 10.46 -0.16
C GLU A 306 -37.11 9.69 -0.05
N THR A 307 -37.99 9.85 -1.03
CA THR A 307 -39.33 9.26 -0.99
C THR A 307 -39.44 7.94 -1.75
N ALA A 308 -38.34 7.44 -2.33
CA ALA A 308 -38.37 6.34 -3.29
C ALA A 308 -39.43 6.57 -4.39
N TRP A 309 -39.26 7.68 -5.13
CA TRP A 309 -40.16 8.09 -6.23
C TRP A 309 -41.62 8.33 -5.78
N LEU A 310 -41.80 9.05 -4.67
CA LEU A 310 -43.09 9.36 -4.04
C LEU A 310 -43.86 8.12 -3.51
N SER A 311 -43.16 7.01 -3.30
CA SER A 311 -43.76 5.79 -2.73
C SER A 311 -43.75 5.75 -1.20
N PHE A 312 -42.87 6.55 -0.56
CA PHE A 312 -42.71 6.68 0.89
C PHE A 312 -42.47 5.34 1.61
N GLY A 313 -41.42 4.63 1.22
CA GLY A 313 -41.04 3.32 1.80
C GLY A 313 -40.29 3.38 3.13
N GLY A 314 -40.12 4.55 3.73
CA GLY A 314 -39.34 4.78 4.95
C GLY A 314 -40.18 5.26 6.15
N ASP A 315 -39.51 5.92 7.11
CA ASP A 315 -40.16 6.40 8.34
C ASP A 315 -41.19 7.53 8.10
N VAL A 316 -40.98 8.31 7.04
CA VAL A 316 -41.89 9.40 6.65
C VAL A 316 -43.01 8.86 5.77
N LYS A 317 -44.25 9.22 6.09
CA LYS A 317 -45.46 8.83 5.37
C LYS A 317 -45.90 9.92 4.39
N ILE A 318 -46.55 9.52 3.30
CA ILE A 318 -47.01 10.45 2.26
C ILE A 318 -47.94 11.56 2.76
N GLN A 319 -48.75 11.30 3.79
CA GLN A 319 -49.66 12.27 4.39
C GLN A 319 -48.95 13.40 5.14
N GLN A 320 -47.65 13.24 5.40
CA GLN A 320 -46.84 14.28 6.05
C GLN A 320 -46.35 15.33 5.06
N PHE A 321 -46.50 15.10 3.75
CA PHE A 321 -46.00 15.98 2.70
C PHE A 321 -44.53 16.38 2.91
N ASN A 322 -43.72 15.49 3.48
CA ASN A 322 -42.31 15.72 3.77
C ASN A 322 -41.47 14.97 2.74
N PHE A 323 -41.14 15.66 1.64
CA PHE A 323 -40.49 15.06 0.48
C PHE A 323 -38.97 14.94 0.63
N ALA A 324 -38.40 15.40 1.74
CA ALA A 324 -36.95 15.48 1.93
C ALA A 324 -36.45 14.83 3.22
N GLY A 325 -37.28 13.98 3.84
CA GLY A 325 -36.90 13.25 5.06
C GLY A 325 -36.64 14.15 6.27
N LEU A 326 -37.17 15.37 6.30
CA LEU A 326 -36.86 16.35 7.34
C LEU A 326 -37.25 15.81 8.73
N ALA A 327 -36.28 15.79 9.66
CA ALA A 327 -36.41 15.28 11.04
C ALA A 327 -36.66 13.76 11.16
N ALA A 328 -36.54 13.01 10.07
CA ALA A 328 -36.45 11.56 10.17
C ALA A 328 -35.04 11.19 10.63
N THR A 329 -34.93 10.41 11.71
CA THR A 329 -33.63 9.97 12.27
C THR A 329 -33.32 8.49 12.00
N GLY A 330 -34.19 7.78 11.29
CA GLY A 330 -34.21 6.31 11.34
C GLY A 330 -34.91 5.80 12.61
N ASN A 331 -35.29 4.52 12.61
CA ASN A 331 -35.84 3.79 13.76
C ASN A 331 -37.24 4.24 14.22
N GLY A 332 -38.11 4.66 13.29
CA GLY A 332 -39.54 4.92 13.58
C GLY A 332 -39.84 6.32 14.12
N ALA A 333 -38.88 7.25 14.13
CA ALA A 333 -39.15 8.66 14.33
C ALA A 333 -39.93 9.19 13.12
N GLN A 334 -41.16 9.66 13.33
CA GLN A 334 -42.12 9.93 12.25
C GLN A 334 -41.65 10.98 11.23
N GLY A 335 -40.60 11.76 11.49
CA GLY A 335 -40.25 12.93 10.69
C GLY A 335 -41.32 14.02 10.80
N ASN A 336 -41.04 15.21 10.26
CA ASN A 336 -41.98 16.32 10.35
C ASN A 336 -43.15 16.17 9.38
N GLY A 337 -44.29 16.79 9.70
CA GLY A 337 -45.44 16.93 8.82
C GLY A 337 -45.67 18.37 8.40
N PHE A 338 -46.18 18.56 7.19
CA PHE A 338 -46.55 19.86 6.63
C PHE A 338 -48.03 19.84 6.24
N PRO A 339 -48.71 21.01 6.18
CA PRO A 339 -50.14 21.08 5.91
C PRO A 339 -50.53 20.68 4.48
N ASP A 340 -49.65 20.90 3.50
CA ASP A 340 -49.90 20.62 2.09
C ASP A 340 -48.59 20.39 1.32
N VAL A 341 -48.71 20.00 0.05
CA VAL A 341 -47.57 19.68 -0.84
C VAL A 341 -46.65 20.89 -1.00
N ARG A 342 -47.22 22.09 -1.18
CA ARG A 342 -46.45 23.32 -1.40
C ARG A 342 -45.62 23.69 -0.19
N THR A 343 -46.18 23.60 0.99
CA THR A 343 -45.51 23.90 2.26
C THR A 343 -44.39 22.89 2.53
N GLY A 344 -44.62 21.62 2.21
CA GLY A 344 -43.60 20.57 2.30
C GLY A 344 -42.38 20.80 1.41
N LEU A 345 -42.64 21.10 0.13
CA LEU A 345 -41.58 21.45 -0.83
C LEU A 345 -40.88 22.75 -0.46
N ARG A 346 -41.61 23.75 0.05
CA ARG A 346 -41.02 24.99 0.57
C ARG A 346 -40.05 24.73 1.71
N ALA A 347 -40.41 23.87 2.66
CA ALA A 347 -39.53 23.52 3.76
C ALA A 347 -38.21 22.94 3.24
N GLN A 348 -38.27 22.00 2.31
CA GLN A 348 -37.08 21.44 1.66
C GLN A 348 -36.23 22.52 0.98
N VAL A 349 -36.84 23.40 0.18
CA VAL A 349 -36.16 24.46 -0.54
C VAL A 349 -35.49 25.45 0.43
N GLN A 350 -36.17 25.86 1.50
CA GLN A 350 -35.60 26.75 2.53
C GLN A 350 -34.42 26.10 3.26
N HIS A 351 -34.46 24.79 3.49
CA HIS A 351 -33.32 24.06 4.04
C HIS A 351 -32.15 23.99 3.05
N LEU A 352 -32.39 23.67 1.77
CA LEU A 352 -31.35 23.71 0.74
C LEU A 352 -30.74 25.12 0.61
N ARG A 353 -31.55 26.17 0.74
CA ARG A 353 -31.12 27.57 0.76
C ARG A 353 -30.12 27.85 1.88
N VAL A 354 -30.42 27.45 3.12
CA VAL A 354 -29.51 27.69 4.25
C VAL A 354 -28.26 26.81 4.20
N TYR A 355 -28.34 25.60 3.65
CA TYR A 355 -27.14 24.79 3.39
C TYR A 355 -26.20 25.47 2.39
N ALA A 356 -26.76 26.08 1.34
CA ALA A 356 -25.97 26.59 0.22
C ALA A 356 -25.47 28.03 0.40
N ASP A 357 -26.24 28.91 1.06
CA ASP A 357 -25.93 30.33 1.18
C ASP A 357 -25.47 30.71 2.60
N PRO A 358 -24.21 31.14 2.79
CA PRO A 358 -23.71 31.60 4.08
C PRO A 358 -24.41 32.86 4.61
N HIS A 359 -25.18 33.57 3.78
CA HIS A 359 -25.90 34.80 4.11
C HIS A 359 -27.42 34.61 4.20
N ALA A 360 -27.92 33.37 4.13
CA ALA A 360 -29.35 33.10 4.29
C ALA A 360 -29.86 33.53 5.68
N THR A 361 -30.96 34.29 5.72
CA THR A 361 -31.69 34.69 6.91
C THR A 361 -33.18 34.52 6.66
N VAL A 362 -33.99 34.47 7.73
CA VAL A 362 -35.46 34.42 7.59
C VAL A 362 -35.99 35.58 6.76
N SER A 363 -35.37 36.76 6.87
CA SER A 363 -35.77 37.96 6.11
C SER A 363 -35.32 37.94 4.65
N SER A 364 -34.39 37.06 4.26
CA SER A 364 -33.94 36.92 2.88
C SER A 364 -34.65 35.80 2.11
N LEU A 365 -35.56 35.07 2.77
CA LEU A 365 -36.44 34.09 2.13
C LEU A 365 -37.54 34.81 1.34
N THR A 366 -37.88 34.27 0.17
CA THR A 366 -38.96 34.78 -0.67
C THR A 366 -40.32 34.50 -0.06
N TYR A 367 -40.47 33.36 0.62
CA TYR A 367 -41.69 32.98 1.33
C TYR A 367 -41.47 32.87 2.83
N PRO A 368 -42.53 33.03 3.66
CA PRO A 368 -42.41 32.85 5.10
C PRO A 368 -41.77 31.52 5.48
N LEU A 369 -40.95 31.52 6.52
CA LEU A 369 -40.32 30.32 7.04
C LEU A 369 -41.38 29.30 7.49
N VAL A 370 -41.29 28.06 7.01
CA VAL A 370 -42.27 26.99 7.33
C VAL A 370 -41.70 25.90 8.23
N ASP A 371 -40.41 25.94 8.54
CA ASP A 371 -39.74 24.98 9.42
C ASP A 371 -38.64 25.66 10.27
N GLN A 372 -38.83 25.69 11.58
CA GLN A 372 -37.94 26.38 12.53
C GLN A 372 -36.51 25.77 12.59
N ARG A 373 -36.33 24.54 12.11
CA ARG A 373 -35.00 23.90 12.05
C ARG A 373 -34.05 24.56 11.06
N PHE A 374 -34.55 25.48 10.23
CA PHE A 374 -33.73 26.40 9.44
C PHE A 374 -32.63 27.06 10.29
N ASP A 375 -32.92 27.39 11.54
CA ASP A 375 -31.93 28.01 12.43
C ASP A 375 -30.84 27.05 12.91
N TYR A 376 -31.09 25.74 12.90
CA TYR A 376 -30.12 24.72 13.34
C TYR A 376 -29.06 24.40 12.29
N VAL A 377 -29.36 24.65 11.01
CA VAL A 377 -28.40 24.44 9.93
C VAL A 377 -27.34 25.54 10.01
N VAL A 378 -26.08 25.14 9.86
CA VAL A 378 -24.98 26.09 9.69
C VAL A 378 -25.02 26.61 8.27
N LYS A 379 -25.11 27.93 8.16
CA LYS A 379 -25.33 28.68 6.93
C LYS A 379 -24.15 28.45 5.99
N GLY A 380 -24.41 28.11 4.74
CA GLY A 380 -23.37 27.87 3.73
C GLY A 380 -22.50 26.64 3.99
N SER A 381 -22.94 25.71 4.85
CA SER A 381 -22.15 24.50 5.18
C SER A 381 -22.05 23.49 4.03
N ALA A 382 -22.93 23.55 3.03
CA ALA A 382 -22.90 22.73 1.83
C ALA A 382 -23.29 23.58 0.61
N PRO A 383 -22.35 24.30 -0.03
CA PRO A 383 -22.62 25.12 -1.22
C PRO A 383 -22.89 24.30 -2.50
N ILE A 384 -22.47 23.03 -2.51
CA ILE A 384 -22.60 22.11 -3.65
C ILE A 384 -23.35 20.86 -3.22
N VAL A 385 -24.04 20.21 -4.16
CA VAL A 385 -24.90 19.04 -3.91
C VAL A 385 -24.10 17.90 -3.30
N GLU A 386 -22.86 17.67 -3.78
CA GLU A 386 -21.96 16.63 -3.30
C GLU A 386 -21.69 16.75 -1.78
N TYR A 387 -21.69 17.98 -1.25
CA TYR A 387 -21.46 18.29 0.16
C TYR A 387 -22.72 18.20 1.04
N LEU A 388 -23.88 17.84 0.48
CA LEU A 388 -25.02 17.43 1.29
C LEU A 388 -24.77 16.09 2.02
N GLY A 389 -23.80 15.29 1.57
CA GLY A 389 -23.30 14.13 2.31
C GLY A 389 -22.27 14.55 3.36
N ILE A 390 -22.54 14.23 4.63
CA ILE A 390 -21.66 14.58 5.76
C ILE A 390 -20.26 13.98 5.63
N GLN A 391 -20.15 12.80 5.00
CA GLN A 391 -18.87 12.09 4.88
C GLN A 391 -17.98 12.68 3.80
N GLU A 392 -18.57 13.27 2.77
CA GLU A 392 -17.88 13.87 1.64
C GLU A 392 -17.61 15.37 1.85
N ASN A 393 -18.31 15.99 2.80
CA ASN A 393 -18.12 17.38 3.14
C ASN A 393 -16.91 17.58 4.08
N PRO A 394 -15.92 18.40 3.71
CA PRO A 394 -14.76 18.70 4.56
C PRO A 394 -15.10 19.31 5.93
N GLN A 395 -16.28 19.93 6.06
CA GLN A 395 -16.76 20.49 7.34
C GLN A 395 -17.43 19.43 8.23
N HIS A 396 -17.58 18.19 7.75
CA HIS A 396 -18.36 17.13 8.38
C HIS A 396 -19.78 17.57 8.75
N ARG A 397 -20.40 18.33 7.84
CA ARG A 397 -21.76 18.87 7.92
C ARG A 397 -22.49 18.53 6.62
N GLY A 398 -23.81 18.54 6.65
CA GLY A 398 -24.60 18.15 5.49
C GLY A 398 -26.02 17.76 5.90
N TRP A 399 -26.77 17.32 4.90
CA TRP A 399 -28.14 16.85 5.04
C TRP A 399 -28.21 15.43 5.60
N ALA A 400 -27.35 14.53 5.09
CA ALA A 400 -27.44 13.10 5.39
C ALA A 400 -26.09 12.52 5.82
N THR A 401 -26.16 11.52 6.71
CA THR A 401 -24.99 10.79 7.23
C THR A 401 -24.51 9.66 6.31
N GLY A 402 -25.33 9.25 5.35
CA GLY A 402 -24.99 8.18 4.40
C GLY A 402 -23.84 8.57 3.46
N LYS A 403 -22.98 7.60 3.13
CA LYS A 403 -21.93 7.77 2.12
C LYS A 403 -22.53 8.09 0.76
N ASN A 404 -21.85 8.96 0.02
CA ASN A 404 -22.17 9.33 -1.35
C ASN A 404 -23.58 9.93 -1.53
N TYR A 405 -24.20 10.45 -0.47
CA TYR A 405 -25.57 10.97 -0.54
C TYR A 405 -25.71 12.05 -1.62
N GLY A 406 -24.86 13.06 -1.60
CA GLY A 406 -24.85 14.12 -2.61
C GLY A 406 -24.55 13.59 -4.02
N PHE A 407 -23.61 12.64 -4.14
CA PHE A 407 -23.29 12.00 -5.42
C PHE A 407 -24.47 11.20 -5.99
N HIS A 408 -25.29 10.56 -5.16
CA HIS A 408 -26.52 9.90 -5.63
C HIS A 408 -27.55 10.90 -6.17
N ILE A 409 -27.70 12.07 -5.54
CA ILE A 409 -28.54 13.15 -6.07
C ILE A 409 -28.03 13.59 -7.45
N VAL A 410 -26.72 13.88 -7.56
CA VAL A 410 -26.09 14.29 -8.84
C VAL A 410 -26.24 13.21 -9.92
N ALA A 411 -26.08 11.94 -9.57
CA ALA A 411 -26.29 10.84 -10.52
C ALA A 411 -27.75 10.78 -11.01
N LEU A 412 -28.72 11.01 -10.12
CA LEU A 412 -30.14 11.04 -10.48
C LEU A 412 -30.47 12.27 -11.34
N MET A 413 -29.88 13.44 -11.06
CA MET A 413 -29.97 14.62 -11.91
C MET A 413 -29.44 14.33 -13.31
N LYS A 414 -28.22 13.78 -13.42
CA LYS A 414 -27.61 13.43 -14.71
C LYS A 414 -28.51 12.48 -15.49
N ARG A 415 -29.02 11.42 -14.86
CA ARG A 415 -29.94 10.48 -15.55
C ARG A 415 -31.25 11.14 -16.01
N SER A 416 -31.75 12.12 -15.29
CA SER A 416 -33.09 12.70 -15.52
C SER A 416 -33.08 13.88 -16.50
N PHE A 417 -31.95 14.60 -16.61
CA PHE A 417 -31.90 15.91 -17.30
C PHE A 417 -30.82 16.03 -18.40
N SER A 418 -29.88 15.07 -18.50
CA SER A 418 -28.78 15.10 -19.48
C SER A 418 -29.22 14.78 -20.91
#